data_AF-A0A842URD8-F1
#
_entry.id   AF-A0A842URD8-F1
#
_cell.length_a   1.000
_cell.length_b   1.000
_cell.length_c   1.000
_cell.angle_alpha   90.00
_cell.angle_beta   90.00
_cell.angle_gamma   90.00
#
_symmetry.space_group_name_H-M   'P 1'
#
loop_
_entity.id
_entity.type
_entity.pdbx_description
1 polymer ?
#
loop_
_entity_poly.entity_id
_entity_poly.type
_entity_poly.pdbx_seq_one_letter_code
_entity_poly.pdbx_strand_id
1 'polypeptide(L)'
;VLTPEMIKTGSWKTKKFRRYDVSAGVPKIYPGKKQAYIAFLDEVKQELISMGFKEMTGPLVESSFFNFDALYTPQDHPARGLQDVYYVKQPKYTKLGKYKKFLEKIKAVHENGGETGSTGWQTEFSKKETRKLVLRSHATPLSARTLANNPNIPGAYFSVARVYRAEKIDATHLSEFNQCEGIVLGKDVNFRHLLGLLAKFVKKLTGAEKVRFVPGYFPYTEPSVECLVWTKNGWIELLGAGIFRPELTKPLGINVPVLAWGIGIDRLFMVKEGITDIRQLFSSDLNWLREAKI
;
A
#
# COMPACT_ATOMS: atom_id res chain seq x y z
N VAL A 1 53.97 15.65 -1.59
CA VAL A 1 53.28 14.50 -2.24
C VAL A 1 54.33 13.75 -3.04
N LEU A 2 54.36 12.43 -2.96
CA LEU A 2 55.26 11.60 -3.78
C LEU A 2 54.78 11.63 -5.23
N THR A 3 55.68 11.86 -6.19
CA THR A 3 55.31 11.94 -7.61
C THR A 3 55.87 10.75 -8.40
N PRO A 4 55.26 10.39 -9.55
CA PRO A 4 55.79 9.34 -10.41
C PRO A 4 57.25 9.57 -10.82
N GLU A 5 57.64 10.82 -11.05
CA GLU A 5 59.01 11.19 -11.43
C GLU A 5 60.01 11.00 -10.28
N MET A 6 59.60 11.30 -9.05
CA MET A 6 60.43 11.01 -7.88
C MET A 6 60.70 9.53 -7.71
N ILE A 7 59.69 8.68 -8.01
CA ILE A 7 59.82 7.23 -7.97
C ILE A 7 60.81 6.76 -9.04
N LYS A 8 60.69 7.24 -10.28
CA LYS A 8 61.58 6.90 -11.40
C LYS A 8 63.03 7.32 -11.16
N THR A 9 63.24 8.52 -10.61
CA THR A 9 64.58 9.10 -10.39
C THR A 9 65.23 8.68 -9.07
N GLY A 10 64.49 8.02 -8.17
CA GLY A 10 64.96 7.68 -6.82
C GLY A 10 65.12 8.88 -5.87
N SER A 11 64.76 10.09 -6.32
CA SER A 11 64.92 11.35 -5.56
C SER A 11 64.05 11.45 -4.30
N TRP A 12 63.13 10.50 -4.09
CA TRP A 12 62.34 10.40 -2.86
C TRP A 12 63.18 9.97 -1.64
N LYS A 13 64.28 9.23 -1.84
CA LYS A 13 65.10 8.67 -0.74
C LYS A 13 65.76 9.73 0.13
N THR A 14 66.05 10.90 -0.44
CA THR A 14 66.76 12.00 0.24
C THR A 14 65.81 13.11 0.71
N LYS A 15 64.51 13.04 0.37
CA LYS A 15 63.53 14.07 0.73
C LYS A 15 62.76 13.68 1.99
N LYS A 16 62.49 14.67 2.85
CA LYS A 16 61.59 14.51 4.00
C LYS A 16 60.15 14.81 3.57
N PHE A 17 59.24 13.88 3.85
CA PHE A 17 57.81 14.05 3.61
C PHE A 17 57.09 14.39 4.90
N ARG A 18 56.05 15.23 4.82
CA ARG A 18 55.15 15.49 5.95
C ARG A 18 54.50 14.17 6.37
N ARG A 19 54.54 13.86 7.68
CA ARG A 19 53.84 12.69 8.23
C ARG A 19 52.34 12.84 8.01
N TYR A 20 51.71 11.78 7.54
CA TYR A 20 50.26 11.71 7.34
C TYR A 20 49.61 11.24 8.64
N ASP A 21 48.67 12.02 9.16
CA ASP A 21 47.87 11.62 10.31
C ASP A 21 46.72 10.72 9.82
N VAL A 22 46.80 9.44 10.17
CA VAL A 22 45.79 8.43 9.78
C VAL A 22 44.48 8.59 10.56
N SER A 23 44.46 9.39 11.63
CA SER A 23 43.26 9.70 12.39
C SER A 23 42.51 10.94 11.86
N ALA A 24 43.14 11.69 10.94
CA ALA A 24 42.54 12.87 10.36
C ALA A 24 41.29 12.50 9.55
N GLY A 25 40.21 13.27 9.73
CA GLY A 25 39.00 13.11 8.94
C GLY A 25 39.29 13.29 7.46
N VAL A 26 38.96 12.27 6.66
CA VAL A 26 39.02 12.36 5.20
C VAL A 26 37.73 12.98 4.65
N PRO A 27 37.76 13.64 3.48
CA PRO A 27 36.55 14.06 2.80
C PRO A 27 35.61 12.87 2.60
N LYS A 28 34.37 12.98 3.10
CA LYS A 28 33.34 11.95 2.87
C LYS A 28 32.94 11.96 1.39
N ILE A 29 33.05 10.81 0.74
CA ILE A 29 32.55 10.61 -0.63
C ILE A 29 31.12 10.09 -0.52
N TYR A 30 30.18 10.77 -1.17
CA TYR A 30 28.77 10.38 -1.20
C TYR A 30 28.44 9.79 -2.58
N PRO A 31 28.48 8.46 -2.77
CA PRO A 31 28.08 7.84 -4.02
C PRO A 31 26.58 8.04 -4.27
N GLY A 32 26.17 7.96 -5.54
CA GLY A 32 24.76 7.91 -5.89
C GLY A 32 24.09 6.71 -5.22
N LYS A 33 22.98 6.94 -4.52
CA LYS A 33 22.25 5.89 -3.82
C LYS A 33 20.74 6.09 -3.93
N LYS A 34 20.01 4.99 -3.81
CA LYS A 34 18.55 5.01 -3.82
C LYS A 34 18.03 5.68 -2.55
N GLN A 35 16.89 6.36 -2.62
CA GLN A 35 16.26 6.88 -1.42
C GLN A 35 15.82 5.69 -0.54
N ALA A 36 16.11 5.74 0.76
CA ALA A 36 16.00 4.60 1.67
C ALA A 36 14.58 4.00 1.74
N TYR A 37 13.56 4.85 1.76
CA TYR A 37 12.17 4.42 1.74
C TYR A 37 11.79 3.76 0.40
N ILE A 38 12.25 4.25 -0.76
CA ILE A 38 12.04 3.55 -2.05
C ILE A 38 12.79 2.21 -2.08
N ALA A 39 13.99 2.13 -1.50
CA ALA A 39 14.71 0.85 -1.38
C ALA A 39 13.92 -0.16 -0.52
N PHE A 40 13.29 0.31 0.56
CA PHE A 40 12.37 -0.50 1.36
C PHE A 40 11.12 -0.93 0.58
N LEU A 41 10.52 -0.04 -0.21
CA LEU A 41 9.39 -0.41 -1.07
C LEU A 41 9.77 -1.51 -2.07
N ASP A 42 10.98 -1.45 -2.65
CA ASP A 42 11.50 -2.50 -3.51
C ASP A 42 11.66 -3.84 -2.77
N GLU A 43 12.21 -3.82 -1.55
CA GLU A 43 12.34 -5.00 -0.70
C GLU A 43 10.98 -5.68 -0.48
N VAL A 44 9.96 -4.89 -0.12
CA VAL A 44 8.58 -5.37 0.07
C VAL A 44 8.00 -5.95 -1.22
N LYS A 45 8.23 -5.30 -2.37
CA LYS A 45 7.77 -5.81 -3.68
C LYS A 45 8.43 -7.15 -4.02
N GLN A 46 9.76 -7.25 -3.86
CA GLN A 46 10.50 -8.46 -4.14
C GLN A 46 10.06 -9.62 -3.25
N GLU A 47 9.79 -9.35 -1.98
CA GLU A 47 9.27 -10.34 -1.06
C GLU A 47 7.92 -10.89 -1.53
N LEU A 48 6.96 -10.01 -1.85
CA LEU A 48 5.64 -10.42 -2.33
C LEU A 48 5.72 -11.20 -3.65
N ILE A 49 6.59 -10.78 -4.57
CA ILE A 49 6.86 -11.50 -5.82
C ILE A 49 7.43 -12.90 -5.54
N SER A 50 8.37 -13.02 -4.59
CA SER A 50 8.95 -14.31 -4.19
C SER A 50 7.91 -15.26 -3.57
N MET A 51 6.85 -14.69 -2.96
CA MET A 51 5.70 -15.43 -2.45
C MET A 51 4.66 -15.78 -3.54
N GLY A 52 4.93 -15.44 -4.81
CA GLY A 52 4.07 -15.73 -5.96
C GLY A 52 2.99 -14.69 -6.24
N PHE A 53 3.03 -13.52 -5.59
CA PHE A 53 2.09 -12.45 -5.88
C PHE A 53 2.45 -11.72 -7.19
N LYS A 54 1.43 -11.30 -7.93
CA LYS A 54 1.55 -10.50 -9.15
C LYS A 54 1.20 -9.05 -8.85
N GLU A 55 2.04 -8.10 -9.29
CA GLU A 55 1.80 -6.68 -9.04
C GLU A 55 0.61 -6.17 -9.87
N MET A 56 -0.34 -5.52 -9.21
CA MET A 56 -1.48 -4.81 -9.77
C MET A 56 -1.10 -3.34 -9.95
N THR A 57 -1.50 -2.78 -11.08
CA THR A 57 -1.32 -1.37 -11.38
C THR A 57 -2.66 -0.73 -11.73
N GLY A 58 -2.72 0.59 -11.61
CA GLY A 58 -3.90 1.35 -12.00
C GLY A 58 -3.71 2.84 -11.74
N PRO A 59 -4.71 3.65 -12.10
CA PRO A 59 -4.58 5.10 -12.12
C PRO A 59 -4.57 5.70 -10.71
N LEU A 60 -4.01 6.90 -10.59
CA LEU A 60 -4.11 7.72 -9.37
C LEU A 60 -5.50 8.34 -9.22
N VAL A 61 -6.06 8.80 -10.34
CA VAL A 61 -7.43 9.31 -10.44
C VAL A 61 -8.35 8.14 -10.72
N GLU A 62 -9.28 7.89 -9.80
CA GLU A 62 -10.20 6.77 -9.86
C GLU A 62 -11.65 7.24 -9.95
N SER A 63 -12.50 6.41 -10.54
CA SER A 63 -13.95 6.58 -10.49
C SER A 63 -14.49 6.19 -9.11
N SER A 64 -15.49 6.92 -8.62
CA SER A 64 -16.24 6.52 -7.41
C SER A 64 -16.81 5.09 -7.55
N PHE A 65 -17.09 4.65 -8.77
CA PHE A 65 -17.40 3.27 -9.10
C PHE A 65 -16.37 2.27 -8.54
N PHE A 66 -15.10 2.33 -8.94
CA PHE A 66 -14.10 1.40 -8.40
C PHE A 66 -13.62 1.78 -7.00
N ASN A 67 -13.59 3.07 -6.67
CA ASN A 67 -13.10 3.53 -5.37
C ASN A 67 -14.02 3.11 -4.22
N PHE A 68 -15.33 2.98 -4.49
CA PHE A 68 -16.32 2.70 -3.45
C PHE A 68 -17.39 1.69 -3.88
N ASP A 69 -18.11 1.93 -4.97
CA ASP A 69 -19.32 1.15 -5.29
C ASP A 69 -19.00 -0.34 -5.57
N ALA A 70 -17.94 -0.59 -6.33
CA ALA A 70 -17.46 -1.94 -6.66
C ALA A 70 -16.89 -2.66 -5.43
N LEU A 71 -16.61 -1.93 -4.35
CA LEU A 71 -16.22 -2.47 -3.04
C LEU A 71 -17.41 -2.57 -2.09
N TYR A 72 -18.65 -2.51 -2.60
CA TYR A 72 -19.86 -2.61 -1.78
C TYR A 72 -19.99 -1.55 -0.67
N THR A 73 -19.19 -0.48 -0.69
CA THR A 73 -19.34 0.65 0.23
C THR A 73 -20.60 1.43 -0.15
N PRO A 74 -21.54 1.76 0.74
CA PRO A 74 -22.77 2.47 0.36
C PRO A 74 -22.51 3.93 -0.04
N GLN A 75 -23.43 4.56 -0.81
CA GLN A 75 -23.21 5.89 -1.40
C GLN A 75 -23.29 7.06 -0.41
N ASP A 76 -23.96 6.85 0.71
CA ASP A 76 -24.08 7.75 1.86
C ASP A 76 -23.01 7.51 2.94
N HIS A 77 -22.07 6.58 2.69
CA HIS A 77 -21.02 6.26 3.66
C HIS A 77 -20.17 7.50 4.01
N PRO A 78 -19.87 7.76 5.30
CA PRO A 78 -19.10 8.93 5.73
C PRO A 78 -17.76 9.08 5.00
N ALA A 79 -17.03 7.99 4.78
CA ALA A 79 -15.76 7.97 4.04
C ALA A 79 -15.85 8.42 2.56
N ARG A 80 -17.03 8.74 2.02
CA ARG A 80 -17.21 9.40 0.71
C ARG A 80 -17.35 10.92 0.84
N GLY A 81 -17.37 11.44 2.06
CA GLY A 81 -17.51 12.85 2.37
C GLY A 81 -16.34 13.67 1.85
N LEU A 82 -16.58 14.97 1.63
CA LEU A 82 -15.56 15.92 1.20
C LEU A 82 -14.40 16.07 2.21
N GLN A 83 -14.64 15.67 3.46
CA GLN A 83 -13.64 15.72 4.54
C GLN A 83 -12.67 14.54 4.48
N ASP A 84 -13.00 13.45 3.78
CA ASP A 84 -12.18 12.24 3.73
C ASP A 84 -11.51 12.03 2.37
N VAL A 85 -12.13 12.53 1.28
CA VAL A 85 -11.74 12.20 -0.09
C VAL A 85 -11.63 13.44 -0.98
N TYR A 86 -10.56 13.49 -1.77
CA TYR A 86 -10.39 14.51 -2.80
C TYR A 86 -11.17 14.17 -4.07
N TYR A 87 -12.24 14.91 -4.33
CA TYR A 87 -12.94 14.86 -5.61
C TYR A 87 -12.25 15.71 -6.67
N VAL A 88 -12.20 15.19 -7.90
CA VAL A 88 -11.60 15.91 -9.02
C VAL A 88 -12.56 16.99 -9.51
N LYS A 89 -12.07 18.24 -9.58
CA LYS A 89 -12.85 19.39 -10.07
C LYS A 89 -13.05 19.32 -11.58
N GLN A 90 -12.00 19.04 -12.35
CA GLN A 90 -12.05 18.89 -13.81
C GLN A 90 -11.05 17.82 -14.30
N PRO A 91 -11.48 16.85 -15.11
CA PRO A 91 -12.88 16.51 -15.40
C PRO A 91 -13.60 15.96 -14.14
N LYS A 92 -14.87 16.34 -13.92
CA LYS A 92 -15.63 15.88 -12.74
C LYS A 92 -16.17 14.46 -12.87
N TYR A 93 -16.48 14.03 -14.09
CA TYR A 93 -17.12 12.75 -14.37
C TYR A 93 -16.34 11.96 -15.41
N THR A 94 -16.39 10.63 -15.29
CA THR A 94 -15.89 9.69 -16.29
C THR A 94 -16.99 8.89 -16.95
N LYS A 95 -16.67 8.26 -18.09
CA LYS A 95 -17.56 7.33 -18.79
C LYS A 95 -17.26 5.91 -18.30
N LEU A 96 -18.29 5.18 -17.90
CA LEU A 96 -18.19 3.79 -17.45
C LEU A 96 -18.69 2.77 -18.49
N GLY A 97 -18.71 3.15 -19.78
CA GLY A 97 -19.28 2.33 -20.86
C GLY A 97 -18.70 0.91 -20.91
N LYS A 98 -17.38 0.77 -20.73
CA LYS A 98 -16.69 -0.53 -20.66
C LYS A 98 -17.20 -1.42 -19.53
N TYR A 99 -17.69 -0.82 -18.44
CA TYR A 99 -18.12 -1.51 -17.22
C TYR A 99 -19.64 -1.53 -17.06
N LYS A 100 -20.43 -1.20 -18.10
CA LYS A 100 -21.89 -1.11 -18.03
C LYS A 100 -22.52 -2.38 -17.44
N LYS A 101 -22.04 -3.56 -17.83
CA LYS A 101 -22.54 -4.84 -17.30
C LYS A 101 -22.31 -4.98 -15.80
N PHE A 102 -21.12 -4.61 -15.32
CA PHE A 102 -20.80 -4.62 -13.89
C PHE A 102 -21.59 -3.57 -13.13
N LEU A 103 -21.77 -2.38 -13.71
CA LEU A 103 -22.53 -1.29 -13.10
C LEU A 103 -23.97 -1.67 -12.80
N GLU A 104 -24.69 -2.32 -13.73
CA GLU A 104 -26.07 -2.75 -13.46
C GLU A 104 -26.13 -3.85 -12.39
N LYS A 105 -25.16 -4.77 -12.37
CA LYS A 105 -25.07 -5.79 -11.31
C LYS A 105 -24.79 -5.18 -9.94
N ILE A 106 -23.81 -4.27 -9.86
CA ILE A 106 -23.46 -3.58 -8.62
C ILE A 106 -24.63 -2.72 -8.14
N LYS A 107 -25.31 -2.02 -9.05
CA LYS A 107 -26.54 -1.28 -8.74
C LYS A 107 -27.57 -2.19 -8.05
N ALA A 108 -27.87 -3.34 -8.66
CA ALA A 108 -28.82 -4.30 -8.10
C ALA A 108 -28.37 -4.81 -6.73
N VAL A 109 -27.09 -5.18 -6.60
CA VAL A 109 -26.52 -5.64 -5.33
C VAL A 109 -26.64 -4.60 -4.21
N HIS A 110 -26.41 -3.32 -4.52
CA HIS A 110 -26.57 -2.23 -3.54
C HIS A 110 -28.04 -2.00 -3.18
N GLU A 111 -28.97 -2.05 -4.12
CA GLU A 111 -30.37 -1.75 -3.86
C GLU A 111 -31.13 -2.90 -3.18
N ASN A 112 -30.94 -4.13 -3.66
CA ASN A 112 -31.75 -5.28 -3.27
C ASN A 112 -30.95 -6.57 -3.09
N GLY A 113 -29.62 -6.49 -3.07
CA GLY A 113 -28.74 -7.63 -2.86
C GLY A 113 -28.46 -8.48 -4.11
N GLY A 114 -29.21 -8.29 -5.20
CA GLY A 114 -28.99 -9.02 -6.46
C GLY A 114 -28.97 -10.56 -6.25
N GLU A 115 -27.99 -11.23 -6.85
CA GLU A 115 -27.83 -12.70 -6.77
C GLU A 115 -26.93 -13.15 -5.60
N THR A 116 -26.69 -12.27 -4.63
CA THR A 116 -25.68 -12.53 -3.60
C THR A 116 -26.23 -13.34 -2.42
N GLY A 117 -27.55 -13.26 -2.17
CA GLY A 117 -28.21 -13.73 -0.96
C GLY A 117 -28.31 -12.67 0.15
N SER A 118 -27.77 -11.46 -0.10
CA SER A 118 -27.89 -10.30 0.77
C SER A 118 -29.22 -9.56 0.55
N THR A 119 -29.62 -8.71 1.48
CA THR A 119 -30.73 -7.76 1.29
C THR A 119 -30.31 -6.50 0.53
N GLY A 120 -29.01 -6.31 0.30
CA GLY A 120 -28.46 -5.02 -0.14
C GLY A 120 -28.52 -3.96 0.96
N TRP A 121 -28.20 -2.73 0.58
CA TRP A 121 -28.30 -1.53 1.42
C TRP A 121 -29.72 -0.97 1.47
N GLN A 122 -30.63 -1.40 0.58
CA GLN A 122 -32.01 -0.93 0.52
C GLN A 122 -32.14 0.59 0.31
N THR A 123 -31.18 1.17 -0.41
CA THR A 123 -31.13 2.59 -0.77
C THR A 123 -31.03 2.77 -2.28
N GLU A 124 -31.54 3.89 -2.80
CA GLU A 124 -31.48 4.19 -4.23
C GLU A 124 -30.03 4.40 -4.69
N PHE A 125 -29.63 3.73 -5.77
CA PHE A 125 -28.28 3.84 -6.29
C PHE A 125 -28.17 4.88 -7.41
N SER A 126 -27.39 5.94 -7.16
CA SER A 126 -27.17 7.01 -8.12
C SER A 126 -26.07 6.67 -9.15
N LYS A 127 -26.47 6.53 -10.41
CA LYS A 127 -25.55 6.44 -11.56
C LYS A 127 -24.78 7.74 -11.81
N LYS A 128 -25.13 8.86 -11.18
CA LYS A 128 -24.37 10.11 -11.28
C LYS A 128 -23.21 10.12 -10.30
N GLU A 129 -23.44 9.66 -9.07
CA GLU A 129 -22.42 9.57 -8.03
C GLU A 129 -21.29 8.62 -8.42
N THR A 130 -21.62 7.44 -8.93
CA THR A 130 -20.64 6.44 -9.38
C THR A 130 -19.66 6.93 -10.46
N ARG A 131 -20.07 7.94 -11.25
CA ARG A 131 -19.26 8.51 -12.34
C ARG A 131 -18.30 9.59 -11.85
N LYS A 132 -18.42 10.09 -10.62
CA LYS A 132 -17.52 11.13 -10.10
C LYS A 132 -16.09 10.59 -10.07
N LEU A 133 -15.14 11.48 -10.32
CA LEU A 133 -13.72 11.18 -10.22
C LEU A 133 -13.19 11.63 -8.86
N VAL A 134 -12.34 10.80 -8.26
CA VAL A 134 -11.66 11.03 -6.99
C VAL A 134 -10.18 10.74 -7.14
N LEU A 135 -9.33 11.36 -6.32
CA LEU A 135 -8.02 10.79 -6.06
C LEU A 135 -8.23 9.53 -5.22
N ARG A 136 -7.60 8.43 -5.63
CA ARG A 136 -7.79 7.13 -4.99
C ARG A 136 -7.44 7.22 -3.49
N SER A 137 -8.38 6.87 -2.61
CA SER A 137 -8.23 7.03 -1.15
C SER A 137 -7.63 5.84 -0.41
N HIS A 138 -7.57 4.68 -1.06
CA HIS A 138 -6.93 3.45 -0.59
C HIS A 138 -6.57 2.57 -1.80
N ALA A 139 -5.71 1.57 -1.65
CA ALA A 139 -5.23 0.76 -2.80
C ALA A 139 -6.26 -0.27 -3.32
N THR A 140 -7.30 -0.57 -2.54
CA THR A 140 -8.35 -1.58 -2.83
C THR A 140 -9.07 -1.47 -4.16
N PRO A 141 -9.23 -0.29 -4.79
CA PRO A 141 -9.81 -0.18 -6.11
C PRO A 141 -8.99 -0.92 -7.17
N LEU A 142 -7.68 -1.09 -6.95
CA LEU A 142 -6.83 -1.94 -7.80
C LEU A 142 -7.23 -3.41 -7.72
N SER A 143 -7.62 -3.89 -6.54
CA SER A 143 -8.18 -5.22 -6.35
C SER A 143 -9.48 -5.35 -7.16
N ALA A 144 -10.44 -4.44 -7.00
CA ALA A 144 -11.69 -4.46 -7.76
C ALA A 144 -11.48 -4.42 -9.29
N ARG A 145 -10.54 -3.60 -9.77
CA ARG A 145 -10.14 -3.55 -11.18
C ARG A 145 -9.57 -4.87 -11.67
N THR A 146 -8.72 -5.50 -10.86
CA THR A 146 -8.12 -6.79 -11.17
C THR A 146 -9.18 -7.89 -11.25
N LEU A 147 -10.12 -7.92 -10.30
CA LEU A 147 -11.28 -8.83 -10.31
C LEU A 147 -12.14 -8.63 -11.56
N ALA A 148 -12.41 -7.38 -11.94
CA ALA A 148 -13.20 -7.05 -13.13
C ALA A 148 -12.49 -7.36 -14.46
N ASN A 149 -11.21 -7.73 -14.43
CA ASN A 149 -10.38 -7.97 -15.61
C ASN A 149 -9.91 -9.44 -15.72
N ASN A 150 -10.75 -10.39 -15.29
CA ASN A 150 -10.56 -11.83 -15.42
C ASN A 150 -9.21 -12.32 -14.85
N PRO A 151 -9.00 -12.25 -13.52
CA PRO A 151 -7.79 -12.76 -12.90
C PRO A 151 -7.71 -14.29 -13.01
N ASN A 152 -6.50 -14.82 -12.87
CA ASN A 152 -6.28 -16.25 -12.71
C ASN A 152 -6.85 -16.72 -11.37
N ILE A 153 -7.47 -17.91 -11.37
CA ILE A 153 -7.99 -18.57 -10.17
C ILE A 153 -7.44 -20.01 -10.16
N PRO A 154 -6.60 -20.40 -9.18
CA PRO A 154 -6.13 -19.57 -8.06
C PRO A 154 -5.14 -18.47 -8.48
N GLY A 155 -5.07 -17.40 -7.69
CA GLY A 155 -4.17 -16.28 -7.95
C GLY A 155 -3.85 -15.49 -6.68
N ALA A 156 -2.71 -14.81 -6.69
CA ALA A 156 -2.27 -13.90 -5.64
C ALA A 156 -1.80 -12.60 -6.29
N TYR A 157 -2.27 -11.47 -5.79
CA TYR A 157 -2.06 -10.16 -6.39
C TYR A 157 -1.78 -9.11 -5.33
N PHE A 158 -0.91 -8.16 -5.60
CA PHE A 158 -0.56 -7.12 -4.64
C PHE A 158 -0.36 -5.78 -5.32
N SER A 159 -0.38 -4.68 -4.57
CA SER A 159 0.00 -3.37 -5.08
C SER A 159 0.64 -2.55 -3.98
N VAL A 160 1.72 -1.84 -4.33
CA VAL A 160 2.23 -0.73 -3.52
C VAL A 160 1.84 0.55 -4.24
N ALA A 161 0.88 1.28 -3.68
CA ALA A 161 0.19 2.34 -4.39
C ALA A 161 0.12 3.62 -3.56
N ARG A 162 0.39 4.77 -4.19
CA ARG A 162 0.14 6.07 -3.59
C ARG A 162 -1.37 6.29 -3.45
N VAL A 163 -1.81 6.73 -2.28
CA VAL A 163 -3.20 7.01 -1.95
C VAL A 163 -3.34 8.40 -1.34
N TYR A 164 -4.55 8.96 -1.40
CA TYR A 164 -4.81 10.34 -1.01
C TYR A 164 -6.02 10.44 -0.09
N ARG A 165 -5.85 11.09 1.06
CA ARG A 165 -6.94 11.33 2.02
C ARG A 165 -6.95 12.79 2.43
N ALA A 166 -8.13 13.34 2.61
CA ALA A 166 -8.29 14.73 3.05
C ALA A 166 -8.08 14.88 4.57
N GLU A 167 -7.02 14.26 5.08
CA GLU A 167 -6.66 14.28 6.50
C GLU A 167 -5.85 15.55 6.83
N LYS A 168 -5.94 15.99 8.10
CA LYS A 168 -5.14 17.09 8.61
C LYS A 168 -3.69 16.64 8.70
N ILE A 169 -2.78 17.40 8.08
CA ILE A 169 -1.35 17.09 8.09
C ILE A 169 -0.80 17.25 9.51
N ASP A 170 -0.18 16.20 10.02
CA ASP A 170 0.55 16.19 11.29
C ASP A 170 1.79 15.29 11.21
N ALA A 171 2.45 15.00 12.34
CA ALA A 171 3.66 14.17 12.37
C ALA A 171 3.42 12.70 11.97
N THR A 172 2.17 12.25 11.99
CA THR A 172 1.73 10.87 11.75
C THR A 172 0.83 10.72 10.52
N HIS A 173 0.23 11.80 10.03
CA HIS A 173 -0.71 11.82 8.91
C HIS A 173 -0.26 12.78 7.82
N LEU A 174 -0.23 12.27 6.58
CA LEU A 174 -0.08 13.07 5.36
C LEU A 174 -1.31 12.92 4.50
N SER A 175 -1.59 13.95 3.70
CA SER A 175 -2.64 13.89 2.69
C SER A 175 -2.35 12.89 1.57
N GLU A 176 -1.08 12.50 1.40
CA GLU A 176 -0.64 11.43 0.53
C GLU A 176 0.35 10.50 1.23
N PHE A 177 0.18 9.20 1.05
CA PHE A 177 1.08 8.17 1.59
C PHE A 177 1.00 6.93 0.70
N ASN A 178 1.89 5.95 0.89
CA ASN A 178 1.74 4.69 0.18
C ASN A 178 1.05 3.64 1.04
N GLN A 179 0.22 2.86 0.37
CA GLN A 179 -0.42 1.70 0.94
C GLN A 179 0.02 0.46 0.16
N CYS A 180 0.37 -0.59 0.89
CA CYS A 180 0.56 -1.91 0.30
C CYS A 180 -0.69 -2.73 0.57
N GLU A 181 -1.25 -3.36 -0.45
CA GLU A 181 -2.40 -4.23 -0.34
C GLU A 181 -2.16 -5.52 -1.11
N GLY A 182 -2.88 -6.58 -0.73
CA GLY A 182 -2.88 -7.82 -1.47
C GLY A 182 -4.19 -8.58 -1.38
N ILE A 183 -4.45 -9.37 -2.42
CA ILE A 183 -5.56 -10.31 -2.50
C ILE A 183 -5.07 -11.70 -2.87
N VAL A 184 -5.72 -12.73 -2.34
CA VAL A 184 -5.50 -14.14 -2.71
C VAL A 184 -6.86 -14.76 -2.99
N LEU A 185 -7.04 -15.31 -4.19
CA LEU A 185 -8.29 -15.93 -4.61
C LEU A 185 -8.08 -17.40 -4.91
N GLY A 186 -9.00 -18.25 -4.45
CA GLY A 186 -8.95 -19.69 -4.72
C GLY A 186 -10.15 -20.41 -4.11
N LYS A 187 -10.49 -21.60 -4.63
CA LYS A 187 -11.66 -22.35 -4.17
C LYS A 187 -11.52 -22.81 -2.71
N ASP A 188 -10.31 -23.16 -2.31
CA ASP A 188 -10.02 -23.76 -1.00
C ASP A 188 -9.44 -22.75 0.01
N VAL A 189 -9.31 -21.48 -0.37
CA VAL A 189 -8.79 -20.45 0.55
C VAL A 189 -9.86 -20.08 1.57
N ASN A 190 -9.44 -19.84 2.80
CA ASN A 190 -10.34 -19.59 3.92
C ASN A 190 -9.66 -18.68 4.95
N PHE A 191 -10.39 -18.34 6.00
CA PHE A 191 -9.94 -17.38 6.99
C PHE A 191 -8.65 -17.80 7.71
N ARG A 192 -8.43 -19.10 7.96
CA ARG A 192 -7.18 -19.59 8.57
C ARG A 192 -5.98 -19.37 7.67
N HIS A 193 -6.16 -19.55 6.35
CA HIS A 193 -5.12 -19.25 5.37
C HIS A 193 -4.72 -17.77 5.40
N LEU A 194 -5.70 -16.86 5.54
CA LEU A 194 -5.43 -15.42 5.68
C LEU A 194 -4.59 -15.12 6.92
N LEU A 195 -5.01 -15.61 8.10
CA LEU A 195 -4.29 -15.38 9.35
C LEU A 195 -2.86 -15.94 9.29
N GLY A 196 -2.68 -17.14 8.72
CA GLY A 196 -1.37 -17.77 8.57
C GLY A 196 -0.45 -17.02 7.62
N LEU A 197 -0.98 -16.54 6.48
CA LEU A 197 -0.26 -15.71 5.52
C LEU A 197 0.23 -14.42 6.19
N LEU A 198 -0.68 -13.70 6.86
CA LEU A 198 -0.37 -12.42 7.51
C LEU A 198 0.61 -12.58 8.66
N ALA A 199 0.43 -13.60 9.49
CA ALA A 199 1.35 -13.86 10.60
C ALA A 199 2.79 -14.09 10.10
N LYS A 200 2.96 -14.84 8.98
CA LYS A 200 4.28 -15.05 8.37
C LYS A 200 4.85 -13.75 7.78
N PHE A 201 4.03 -13.04 7.00
CA PHE A 201 4.44 -11.82 6.31
C PHE A 201 4.84 -10.72 7.29
N VAL A 202 4.01 -10.47 8.30
CA VAL A 202 4.24 -9.44 9.32
C VAL A 202 5.47 -9.74 10.17
N LYS A 203 5.64 -10.98 10.64
CA LYS A 203 6.84 -11.38 11.40
C LYS A 203 8.11 -11.18 10.59
N LYS A 204 8.09 -11.53 9.30
CA LYS A 204 9.24 -11.35 8.41
C LYS A 204 9.58 -9.86 8.20
N LEU A 205 8.57 -9.02 8.01
CA LEU A 205 8.76 -7.59 7.77
C LEU A 205 9.15 -6.78 9.01
N THR A 206 8.57 -7.11 10.17
CA THR A 206 8.75 -6.32 11.41
C THR A 206 9.83 -6.90 12.33
N GLY A 207 10.16 -8.18 12.20
CA GLY A 207 10.94 -8.91 13.20
C GLY A 207 10.19 -9.11 14.53
N ALA A 208 8.89 -8.79 14.60
CA ALA A 208 8.14 -8.88 15.85
C ALA A 208 7.93 -10.34 16.28
N GLU A 209 8.19 -10.64 17.55
CA GLU A 209 7.99 -11.99 18.11
C GLU A 209 6.51 -12.35 18.24
N LYS A 210 5.67 -11.35 18.59
CA LYS A 210 4.25 -11.53 18.90
C LYS A 210 3.37 -10.77 17.91
N VAL A 211 2.40 -11.49 17.38
CA VAL A 211 1.36 -10.99 16.48
C VAL A 211 0.01 -11.41 17.06
N ARG A 212 -0.97 -10.50 17.07
CA ARG A 212 -2.33 -10.75 17.55
C ARG A 212 -3.32 -10.27 16.50
N PHE A 213 -4.39 -11.03 16.30
CA PHE A 213 -5.52 -10.60 15.48
C PHE A 213 -6.70 -10.25 16.39
N VAL A 214 -7.36 -9.14 16.12
CA VAL A 214 -8.61 -8.74 16.78
C VAL A 214 -9.70 -8.53 15.73
N PRO A 215 -10.97 -8.77 16.05
CA PRO A 215 -12.07 -8.43 15.15
C PRO A 215 -12.02 -6.94 14.79
N GLY A 216 -12.18 -6.64 13.50
CA GLY A 216 -12.31 -5.29 12.97
C GLY A 216 -13.58 -5.18 12.13
N TYR A 217 -13.86 -3.99 11.60
CA TYR A 217 -14.97 -3.79 10.68
C TYR A 217 -14.51 -3.03 9.44
N PHE A 218 -14.71 -3.63 8.27
CA PHE A 218 -14.53 -2.97 6.98
C PHE A 218 -15.73 -3.29 6.08
N PRO A 219 -16.32 -2.31 5.38
CA PRO A 219 -17.55 -2.50 4.60
C PRO A 219 -17.50 -3.62 3.55
N TYR A 220 -16.31 -3.88 3.00
CA TYR A 220 -16.09 -4.84 1.92
C TYR A 220 -15.64 -6.22 2.39
N THR A 221 -15.39 -6.47 3.69
CA THR A 221 -14.93 -7.77 4.18
C THR A 221 -15.79 -8.35 5.29
N GLU A 222 -16.01 -9.66 5.23
CA GLU A 222 -16.70 -10.44 6.26
C GLU A 222 -16.18 -11.89 6.21
N PRO A 223 -15.52 -12.41 7.26
CA PRO A 223 -15.10 -11.71 8.49
C PRO A 223 -13.97 -10.70 8.25
N SER A 224 -13.82 -9.77 9.20
CA SER A 224 -12.81 -8.70 9.21
C SER A 224 -11.95 -8.77 10.47
N VAL A 225 -10.65 -8.51 10.33
CA VAL A 225 -9.68 -8.44 11.44
C VAL A 225 -8.66 -7.34 11.26
N GLU A 226 -8.17 -6.85 12.38
CA GLU A 226 -6.97 -6.04 12.48
C GLU A 226 -5.84 -6.89 13.04
N CYS A 227 -4.63 -6.67 12.54
CA CYS A 227 -3.42 -7.34 12.99
C CYS A 227 -2.57 -6.35 13.79
N LEU A 228 -2.30 -6.70 15.05
CA LEU A 228 -1.45 -5.95 15.96
C LEU A 228 -0.11 -6.65 16.13
N VAL A 229 0.94 -5.85 16.21
CA VAL A 229 2.31 -6.31 16.50
C VAL A 229 2.77 -5.79 17.84
N TRP A 230 3.52 -6.62 18.57
CA TRP A 230 4.15 -6.18 19.80
C TRP A 230 5.45 -5.45 19.50
N THR A 231 5.59 -4.25 20.06
CA THR A 231 6.79 -3.42 19.96
C THR A 231 7.32 -3.08 21.36
N LYS A 232 8.48 -2.42 21.44
CA LYS A 232 9.00 -1.87 22.71
C LYS A 232 8.03 -0.94 23.44
N ASN A 233 7.10 -0.31 22.69
CA ASN A 233 6.11 0.63 23.21
C ASN A 233 4.72 -0.01 23.39
N GLY A 234 4.61 -1.33 23.27
CA GLY A 234 3.35 -2.07 23.38
C GLY A 234 2.75 -2.51 22.04
N TRP A 235 1.46 -2.86 22.06
CA TRP A 235 0.72 -3.29 20.87
C TRP A 235 0.44 -2.11 19.94
N ILE A 236 0.80 -2.26 18.67
CA ILE A 236 0.50 -1.29 17.62
C ILE A 236 -0.28 -1.99 16.52
N GLU A 237 -1.39 -1.38 16.09
CA GLU A 237 -2.14 -1.81 14.91
C GLU A 237 -1.29 -1.59 13.65
N LEU A 238 -1.15 -2.64 12.85
CA LEU A 238 -0.29 -2.63 11.68
C LEU A 238 -1.07 -2.70 10.37
N LEU A 239 -2.06 -3.60 10.29
CA LEU A 239 -2.80 -3.83 9.05
C LEU A 239 -4.25 -4.27 9.32
N GLY A 240 -5.11 -3.98 8.35
CA GLY A 240 -6.48 -4.50 8.27
C GLY A 240 -6.55 -5.63 7.24
N ALA A 241 -7.41 -6.61 7.49
CA ALA A 241 -7.59 -7.74 6.60
C ALA A 241 -8.97 -8.40 6.75
N GLY A 242 -9.36 -9.19 5.77
CA GLY A 242 -10.59 -9.97 5.84
C GLY A 242 -10.84 -10.78 4.57
N ILE A 243 -12.03 -11.34 4.46
CA ILE A 243 -12.49 -12.02 3.24
C ILE A 243 -13.46 -11.11 2.53
N PHE A 244 -13.24 -10.81 1.25
CA PHE A 244 -14.18 -9.96 0.52
C PHE A 244 -15.58 -10.57 0.51
N ARG A 245 -16.54 -9.69 0.75
CA ARG A 245 -17.95 -10.02 0.77
C ARG A 245 -18.43 -10.58 -0.59
N PRO A 246 -19.39 -11.51 -0.61
CA PRO A 246 -20.04 -11.96 -1.84
C PRO A 246 -20.63 -10.81 -2.67
N GLU A 247 -21.10 -9.76 -2.00
CA GLU A 247 -21.65 -8.55 -2.63
C GLU A 247 -20.61 -7.73 -3.41
N LEU A 248 -19.32 -7.91 -3.11
CA LEU A 248 -18.22 -7.35 -3.89
C LEU A 248 -17.84 -8.29 -5.03
N THR A 249 -17.68 -9.59 -4.74
CA THR A 249 -17.02 -10.56 -5.64
C THR A 249 -17.94 -11.10 -6.74
N LYS A 250 -19.17 -11.53 -6.38
CA LYS A 250 -20.14 -12.11 -7.32
C LYS A 250 -20.54 -11.17 -8.47
N PRO A 251 -20.86 -9.87 -8.27
CA PRO A 251 -21.21 -9.01 -9.39
C PRO A 251 -20.05 -8.80 -10.37
N LEU A 252 -18.80 -8.97 -9.92
CA LEU A 252 -17.59 -8.95 -10.76
C LEU A 252 -17.30 -10.31 -11.43
N GLY A 253 -18.14 -11.33 -11.21
CA GLY A 253 -17.99 -12.66 -11.80
C GLY A 253 -17.08 -13.61 -11.03
N ILE A 254 -16.70 -13.25 -9.79
CA ILE A 254 -15.80 -14.03 -8.96
C ILE A 254 -16.62 -14.84 -7.95
N ASN A 255 -16.62 -16.16 -8.10
CA ASN A 255 -17.40 -17.09 -7.28
C ASN A 255 -16.53 -17.92 -6.32
N VAL A 256 -15.33 -17.44 -6.01
CA VAL A 256 -14.41 -18.08 -5.05
C VAL A 256 -14.10 -17.10 -3.92
N PRO A 257 -13.74 -17.59 -2.72
CA PRO A 257 -13.25 -16.73 -1.65
C PRO A 257 -12.07 -15.88 -2.09
N VAL A 258 -12.06 -14.62 -1.66
CA VAL A 258 -10.99 -13.66 -1.91
C VAL A 258 -10.50 -13.13 -0.57
N LEU A 259 -9.35 -13.61 -0.13
CA LEU A 259 -8.68 -13.09 1.05
C LEU A 259 -8.05 -11.75 0.69
N ALA A 260 -8.20 -10.74 1.53
CA ALA A 260 -7.69 -9.39 1.28
C ALA A 260 -6.99 -8.84 2.52
N TRP A 261 -5.98 -8.01 2.31
CA TRP A 261 -5.27 -7.31 3.39
C TRP A 261 -4.68 -5.99 2.89
N GLY A 262 -4.46 -5.07 3.82
CA GLY A 262 -3.86 -3.77 3.54
C GLY A 262 -3.08 -3.21 4.71
N ILE A 263 -1.88 -2.71 4.41
CA ILE A 263 -0.93 -2.13 5.36
C ILE A 263 -0.52 -0.72 4.91
N GLY A 264 -0.50 0.23 5.84
CA GLY A 264 0.15 1.52 5.66
C GLY A 264 1.66 1.31 5.64
N ILE A 265 2.26 1.21 4.45
CA ILE A 265 3.65 0.78 4.30
C ILE A 265 4.64 1.83 4.82
N ASP A 266 4.22 3.10 4.80
CA ASP A 266 4.96 4.25 5.35
C ASP A 266 5.15 4.08 6.86
N ARG A 267 4.07 3.73 7.58
CA ARG A 267 4.11 3.51 9.03
C ARG A 267 5.00 2.33 9.39
N LEU A 268 4.98 1.27 8.58
CA LEU A 268 5.88 0.13 8.78
C LEU A 268 7.34 0.54 8.66
N PHE A 269 7.70 1.32 7.63
CA PHE A 269 9.07 1.82 7.48
C PHE A 269 9.48 2.72 8.65
N MET A 270 8.58 3.62 9.08
CA MET A 270 8.84 4.48 10.24
C MET A 270 9.13 3.67 11.51
N VAL A 271 8.37 2.60 11.77
CA VAL A 271 8.61 1.72 12.92
C VAL A 271 9.93 0.97 12.78
N LYS A 272 10.27 0.48 11.58
CA LYS A 272 11.53 -0.24 11.28
C LYS A 272 12.76 0.66 11.52
N GLU A 273 12.71 1.90 11.04
CA GLU A 273 13.83 2.85 11.10
C GLU A 273 13.82 3.75 12.35
N GLY A 274 12.80 3.66 13.20
CA GLY A 274 12.66 4.52 14.37
C GLY A 274 12.38 5.99 14.04
N ILE A 275 11.75 6.26 12.90
CA ILE A 275 11.35 7.60 12.45
C ILE A 275 10.03 7.98 13.12
N THR A 276 9.96 9.16 13.72
CA THR A 276 8.78 9.66 14.43
C THR A 276 7.92 10.62 13.63
N ASP A 277 8.47 11.19 12.54
CA ASP A 277 7.78 12.16 11.68
C ASP A 277 7.74 11.66 10.25
N ILE A 278 6.54 11.38 9.76
CA ILE A 278 6.30 10.85 8.41
C ILE A 278 6.81 11.78 7.30
N ARG A 279 6.90 13.09 7.55
CA ARG A 279 7.41 14.07 6.57
C ARG A 279 8.88 13.82 6.22
N GLN A 280 9.63 13.17 7.12
CA GLN A 280 11.03 12.80 6.85
C GLN A 280 11.15 11.81 5.69
N LEU A 281 10.12 10.97 5.45
CA LEU A 281 10.12 10.01 4.34
C LEU A 281 10.13 10.70 2.97
N PHE A 282 9.56 11.88 2.89
CA PHE A 282 9.46 12.70 1.69
C PHE A 282 10.33 13.96 1.78
N SER A 283 11.32 13.96 2.68
CA SER A 283 12.22 15.08 2.89
C SER A 283 13.10 15.33 1.66
N SER A 284 13.29 16.60 1.35
CA SER A 284 14.29 17.09 0.38
C SER A 284 15.65 17.36 1.04
N ASP A 285 15.81 17.06 2.34
CA ASP A 285 17.06 17.24 3.05
C ASP A 285 18.16 16.28 2.53
N LEU A 286 19.14 16.86 1.85
CA LEU A 286 20.27 16.15 1.27
C LEU A 286 21.15 15.46 2.33
N ASN A 287 21.23 15.96 3.56
CA ASN A 287 22.03 15.33 4.61
C ASN A 287 21.35 14.06 5.09
N TRP A 288 20.05 14.11 5.37
CA TRP A 288 19.25 12.92 5.66
C TRP A 288 19.37 11.90 4.52
N LEU A 289 19.18 12.37 3.27
CA LEU A 289 19.34 11.52 2.10
C LEU A 289 20.72 10.90 2.04
N ARG A 290 21.82 11.61 2.36
CA ARG A 290 23.21 11.10 2.33
C ARG A 290 23.56 10.16 3.47
N GLU A 291 23.00 10.35 4.66
CA GLU A 291 23.36 9.59 5.86
C GLU A 291 22.46 8.38 6.11
N ALA A 292 21.25 8.34 5.54
CA ALA A 292 20.35 7.20 5.66
C ALA A 292 21.04 5.89 5.21
N LYS A 293 20.98 4.86 6.07
CA LYS A 293 21.48 3.52 5.74
C LYS A 293 20.50 2.85 4.78
N ILE A 294 21.04 2.10 3.81
CA ILE A 294 20.31 1.24 2.87
C ILE A 294 20.80 -0.17 3.12
#